data_AF-A0A529PD04-F1
#
_entry.id   AF-A0A529PD04-F1
#
_cell.length_a   1.000
_cell.length_b   1.000
_cell.length_c   1.000
_cell.angle_alpha   90.00
_cell.angle_beta   90.00
_cell.angle_gamma   90.00
#
_symmetry.space_group_name_H-M   'P 1'
#
loop_
_entity.id
_entity.type
_entity.pdbx_description
1 polymer ?
#
loop_
_entity_poly.entity_id
_entity_poly.type
_entity_poly.pdbx_seq_one_letter_code
_entity_poly.pdbx_strand_id
1 'polypeptide(L)'
;MPAYLGEGDDPRKEPYIASGEPPREQGFLVRTDAISGATLATAIAHTHGMIQMIDDAVGRLLEALADAGVLENTYVLFTADHGELLGDHGLLRKGPPPYRQLLQVPLVLCGPGIPAGTSL
;
A
#
# COMPACT_ATOMS: atom_id res chain seq x y z
N MET A 1 -9.00 11.16 0.68
CA MET A 1 -9.40 11.11 2.11
C MET A 1 -9.86 9.69 2.41
N PRO A 2 -9.31 8.99 3.41
CA PRO A 2 -9.79 7.67 3.77
C PRO A 2 -11.23 7.81 4.25
N ALA A 3 -12.15 6.97 3.74
CA ALA A 3 -13.59 7.23 3.79
C ALA A 3 -14.26 7.15 5.19
N TYR A 4 -13.49 7.12 6.29
CA TYR A 4 -13.96 7.49 7.62
C TYR A 4 -13.97 9.03 7.82
N LEU A 5 -13.10 9.73 7.11
CA LEU A 5 -13.21 11.15 6.77
C LEU A 5 -13.88 11.20 5.40
N GLY A 6 -15.22 11.12 5.36
CA GLY A 6 -15.96 11.44 4.13
C GLY A 6 -15.64 12.86 3.66
N GLU A 7 -16.40 13.38 2.70
CA GLU A 7 -16.60 14.84 2.60
C GLU A 7 -17.35 15.35 3.84
N GLY A 8 -16.73 15.21 5.01
CA GLY A 8 -17.36 15.07 6.31
C GLY A 8 -16.80 16.03 7.36
N ASP A 9 -16.26 17.16 6.91
CA ASP A 9 -16.10 18.37 7.74
C ASP A 9 -17.26 19.36 7.47
N ASP A 10 -18.44 18.88 7.06
CA ASP A 10 -19.66 19.71 7.07
C ASP A 10 -20.29 19.66 8.46
N PRO A 11 -20.14 20.69 9.31
CA PRO A 11 -20.65 20.70 10.67
C PRO A 11 -22.19 20.71 10.74
N ARG A 12 -22.89 20.77 9.60
CA ARG A 12 -24.35 20.72 9.50
C ARG A 12 -24.90 19.29 9.34
N LYS A 13 -24.04 18.29 9.14
CA LYS A 13 -24.45 16.89 9.02
C LYS A 13 -24.18 16.15 10.34
N GLU A 14 -25.12 15.28 10.72
CA GLU A 14 -24.92 14.39 11.86
C GLU A 14 -23.65 13.54 11.67
N PRO A 15 -22.86 13.27 12.74
CA PRO A 15 -21.72 12.39 12.67
C PRO A 15 -22.12 11.06 12.05
N TYR A 16 -21.25 10.50 11.21
CA TYR A 16 -21.51 9.22 10.56
C TYR A 16 -21.96 8.13 11.55
N ILE A 17 -21.32 8.08 12.72
CA ILE A 17 -21.64 7.15 13.82
C ILE A 17 -23.07 7.35 14.37
N ALA A 18 -23.58 8.59 14.36
CA ALA A 18 -24.92 8.94 14.82
C ALA A 18 -26.00 8.77 13.74
N SER A 19 -25.61 8.74 12.46
CA SER A 19 -26.54 8.69 11.33
C SER A 19 -27.33 7.39 11.20
N GLY A 20 -26.84 6.30 11.82
CA GLY A 20 -27.41 4.96 11.63
C GLY A 20 -27.27 4.41 10.20
N GLU A 21 -26.58 5.14 9.29
CA GLU A 21 -26.20 4.60 8.00
C GLU A 21 -25.35 3.35 8.23
N PRO A 22 -25.63 2.23 7.56
CA PRO A 22 -24.75 1.07 7.63
C PRO A 22 -23.33 1.49 7.22
N PRO A 23 -22.27 0.92 7.83
CA PRO A 23 -20.88 1.04 7.37
C PRO A 23 -20.87 1.11 5.85
N ARG A 24 -20.61 2.29 5.27
CA ARG A 24 -20.49 2.41 3.81
C ARG A 24 -19.51 1.32 3.45
N GLU A 25 -19.91 0.40 2.58
CA GLU A 25 -19.08 -0.72 2.16
C GLU A 25 -17.81 -0.16 1.53
N GLN A 26 -16.86 0.16 2.40
CA GLN A 26 -15.47 0.32 2.12
C GLN A 26 -14.99 -1.11 1.96
N GLY A 27 -15.40 -1.73 0.86
CA GLY A 27 -15.11 -3.10 0.50
C GLY A 27 -13.63 -3.24 0.33
N PHE A 28 -12.91 -3.37 1.44
CA PHE A 28 -11.47 -3.49 1.51
C PHE A 28 -11.04 -4.76 2.21
N LEU A 29 -11.89 -5.44 2.98
CA LEU A 29 -11.50 -6.68 3.64
C LEU A 29 -12.39 -7.82 3.15
N VAL A 30 -11.78 -8.89 2.65
CA VAL A 30 -12.50 -10.04 2.09
C VAL A 30 -12.07 -11.30 2.85
N ARG A 31 -13.03 -12.10 3.30
CA ARG A 31 -12.72 -13.42 3.88
C ARG A 31 -12.43 -14.44 2.79
N THR A 32 -11.48 -15.32 3.04
CA THR A 32 -11.06 -16.34 2.07
C THR A 32 -11.95 -17.59 2.05
N ASP A 33 -12.97 -17.70 2.92
CA ASP A 33 -13.75 -18.95 3.06
C ASP A 33 -14.47 -19.37 1.76
N ALA A 34 -14.82 -18.40 0.90
CA ALA A 34 -15.47 -18.64 -0.38
C ALA A 34 -14.48 -18.66 -1.58
N ILE A 35 -13.17 -18.59 -1.31
CA ILE A 35 -12.13 -18.47 -2.34
C ILE A 35 -11.34 -19.79 -2.40
N SER A 36 -11.27 -20.39 -3.59
CA SER A 36 -10.48 -21.60 -3.77
C SER A 36 -8.98 -21.32 -3.55
N GLY A 37 -8.24 -22.33 -3.06
CA GLY A 37 -6.79 -22.21 -2.92
C GLY A 37 -6.08 -21.87 -4.24
N ALA A 38 -6.61 -22.34 -5.38
CA ALA A 38 -6.08 -22.00 -6.70
C ALA A 38 -6.28 -20.51 -7.03
N THR A 39 -7.47 -19.97 -6.76
CA THR A 39 -7.76 -18.54 -6.95
C THR A 39 -6.89 -17.66 -6.05
N LEU A 40 -6.68 -18.07 -4.80
CA LEU A 40 -5.78 -17.37 -3.88
C LEU A 40 -4.33 -17.38 -4.38
N ALA A 41 -3.85 -18.53 -4.85
CA ALA A 41 -2.51 -18.64 -5.44
C ALA A 41 -2.35 -17.75 -6.68
N THR A 42 -3.38 -17.65 -7.53
CA THR A 42 -3.39 -16.72 -8.67
C THR A 42 -3.31 -15.26 -8.21
N ALA A 43 -4.05 -14.87 -7.17
CA ALA A 43 -3.98 -13.50 -6.64
C ALA A 43 -2.57 -13.16 -6.09
N ILE A 44 -1.93 -14.10 -5.40
CA ILE A 44 -0.55 -13.96 -4.92
C ILE A 44 0.42 -13.82 -6.11
N ALA A 45 0.29 -14.69 -7.12
CA ALA A 45 1.13 -14.65 -8.32
C ALA A 45 0.97 -13.31 -9.08
N HIS A 46 -0.25 -12.81 -9.22
CA HIS A 46 -0.49 -11.50 -9.82
C HIS A 46 0.10 -10.36 -9.00
N THR A 47 0.06 -10.45 -7.67
CA THR A 47 0.69 -9.45 -6.79
C THR A 47 2.21 -9.41 -7.02
N HIS A 48 2.87 -10.56 -7.10
CA HIS A 48 4.30 -10.60 -7.46
C HIS A 48 4.58 -10.05 -8.87
N GLY A 49 3.70 -10.32 -9.84
CA GLY A 49 3.80 -9.73 -11.18
C GLY A 49 3.69 -8.20 -11.17
N MET A 50 2.79 -7.64 -10.36
CA MET A 50 2.68 -6.18 -10.18
C MET A 50 3.92 -5.58 -9.49
N ILE A 51 4.50 -6.29 -8.52
CA ILE A 51 5.76 -5.87 -7.89
C ILE A 51 6.88 -5.80 -8.93
N GLN A 52 7.04 -6.82 -9.77
CA GLN A 52 8.03 -6.81 -10.86
C GLN A 52 7.80 -5.62 -11.81
N MET A 53 6.55 -5.35 -12.19
CA MET A 53 6.22 -4.23 -13.06
C MET A 53 6.63 -2.88 -12.45
N ILE A 54 6.47 -2.72 -11.13
CA ILE A 54 6.92 -1.52 -10.40
C ILE A 54 8.45 -1.45 -10.34
N ASP A 55 9.12 -2.57 -10.07
CA ASP A 55 10.58 -2.66 -10.05
C ASP A 55 11.19 -2.22 -11.40
N ASP A 56 10.68 -2.75 -12.51
CA ASP A 56 11.08 -2.35 -13.86
C ASP A 56 10.86 -0.84 -14.11
N ALA A 57 9.77 -0.28 -13.56
CA ALA A 57 9.46 1.14 -13.70
C ALA A 57 10.39 2.04 -12.88
N VAL A 58 10.77 1.60 -11.67
CA VAL A 58 11.77 2.26 -10.83
C VAL A 58 13.12 2.26 -11.53
N GLY A 59 13.53 1.12 -12.10
CA GLY A 59 14.76 1.02 -12.91
C GLY A 59 14.82 2.07 -14.02
N ARG A 60 13.76 2.15 -14.85
CA ARG A 60 13.67 3.16 -15.92
C ARG A 60 13.72 4.61 -15.42
N LEU A 61 13.12 4.90 -14.27
CA LEU A 61 13.17 6.23 -13.67
C LEU A 61 14.60 6.59 -13.22
N LEU A 62 15.29 5.66 -12.57
CA LEU A 62 16.67 5.86 -12.12
C LEU A 62 17.64 6.02 -13.29
N GLU A 63 17.48 5.22 -14.35
CA GLU A 63 18.22 5.37 -15.60
C GLU A 63 18.01 6.77 -16.22
N ALA A 64 16.76 7.23 -16.32
CA ALA A 64 16.46 8.56 -16.85
C ALA A 64 17.10 9.70 -16.03
N LEU A 65 17.16 9.57 -14.69
CA LEU A 65 17.85 10.53 -13.83
C LEU A 65 19.38 10.49 -14.03
N ALA A 66 19.94 9.30 -14.27
CA ALA A 66 21.35 9.13 -14.58
C ALA A 66 21.72 9.76 -15.93
N ASP A 67 20.93 9.50 -16.97
CA ASP A 67 21.10 10.05 -18.32
C ASP A 67 21.00 11.59 -18.34
N ALA A 68 20.14 12.15 -17.48
CA ALA A 68 20.02 13.59 -17.28
C ALA A 68 21.19 14.19 -16.44
N GLY A 69 22.07 13.37 -15.88
CA GLY A 69 23.21 13.80 -15.08
C GLY A 69 22.85 14.36 -13.70
N VAL A 70 21.65 14.07 -13.18
CA VAL A 70 21.14 14.63 -11.92
C VAL A 70 21.01 13.60 -10.79
N LEU A 71 21.17 12.31 -11.08
CA LEU A 71 20.99 11.23 -10.10
C LEU A 71 21.86 11.41 -8.84
N GLU A 72 23.14 11.75 -9.00
CA GLU A 72 24.09 11.92 -7.88
C GLU A 72 23.74 13.07 -6.92
N ASN A 73 22.85 13.99 -7.32
CA ASN A 73 22.37 15.09 -6.48
C ASN A 73 20.85 14.97 -6.20
N THR A 74 20.28 13.78 -6.35
CA THR A 74 18.87 13.50 -6.13
C THR A 74 18.70 12.59 -4.91
N TYR A 75 17.76 12.94 -4.03
CA TYR A 75 17.29 12.00 -3.00
C TYR A 75 16.14 11.18 -3.55
N VAL A 76 16.22 9.86 -3.39
CA VAL A 76 15.16 8.93 -3.77
C VAL A 76 14.62 8.26 -2.52
N LEU A 77 13.30 8.37 -2.33
CA LEU A 77 12.56 7.74 -1.26
C LEU A 77 11.57 6.75 -1.88
N PHE A 78 11.66 5.48 -1.49
CA PHE A 78 10.71 4.45 -1.88
C PHE A 78 9.97 3.94 -0.64
N THR A 79 8.63 3.92 -0.71
CA THR A 79 7.77 3.45 0.37
C THR A 79 6.40 3.02 -0.16
N ALA A 80 5.54 2.52 0.73
CA ALA A 80 4.14 2.21 0.47
C ALA A 80 3.24 2.82 1.54
N ASP A 81 1.97 3.06 1.21
CA ASP A 81 0.97 3.61 2.13
C ASP A 81 0.44 2.57 3.12
N HIS A 82 0.32 1.32 2.66
CA HIS A 82 -0.02 0.16 3.45
C HIS A 82 0.47 -1.13 2.76
N GLY A 83 0.46 -2.24 3.49
CA GLY A 83 0.66 -3.57 2.92
C GLY A 83 -0.65 -4.26 2.54
N GLU A 84 -0.62 -5.57 2.40
CA GLU A 84 -1.70 -6.38 1.82
C GLU A 84 -1.74 -7.74 2.52
N LEU A 85 -2.94 -8.24 2.87
CA LEU A 85 -3.08 -9.47 3.67
C LEU A 85 -2.85 -10.74 2.85
N LEU A 86 -3.11 -10.73 1.53
CA LEU A 86 -2.84 -11.87 0.63
C LEU A 86 -3.29 -13.28 1.12
N GLY A 87 -4.30 -13.36 1.99
CA GLY A 87 -4.81 -14.61 2.56
C GLY A 87 -4.42 -14.84 4.02
N ASP A 88 -3.54 -14.02 4.59
CA ASP A 88 -3.16 -14.08 5.99
C ASP A 88 -4.38 -13.94 6.90
N HIS A 89 -4.41 -14.77 7.95
CA HIS A 89 -5.55 -14.84 8.89
C HIS A 89 -6.90 -15.16 8.22
N GLY A 90 -6.89 -15.72 7.00
CA GLY A 90 -8.10 -15.98 6.22
C GLY A 90 -8.70 -14.70 5.63
N LEU A 91 -7.87 -13.68 5.42
CA LEU A 91 -8.27 -12.35 4.97
C LEU A 91 -7.46 -11.91 3.75
N LEU A 92 -8.13 -11.19 2.86
CA LEU A 92 -7.55 -10.52 1.71
C LEU A 92 -7.81 -9.02 1.79
N ARG A 93 -6.99 -8.27 1.06
CA ARG A 93 -7.04 -6.82 0.93
C ARG A 93 -6.64 -6.15 2.25
N LYS A 94 -7.18 -4.97 2.55
CA LYS A 94 -6.83 -4.19 3.76
C LYS A 94 -8.03 -3.93 4.64
N GLY A 95 -7.82 -3.73 5.93
CA GLY A 95 -8.94 -3.42 6.80
C GLY A 95 -8.54 -2.75 8.10
N PRO A 96 -9.52 -2.57 9.00
CA PRO A 96 -9.29 -2.05 10.34
C PRO A 96 -8.27 -2.84 11.21
N PRO A 97 -8.10 -4.17 11.06
CA PRO A 97 -7.20 -4.91 11.94
C PRO A 97 -5.74 -4.45 11.82
N PRO A 98 -5.04 -4.25 12.94
CA PRO A 98 -3.66 -3.76 12.95
C PRO A 98 -2.63 -4.89 12.72
N TYR A 99 -2.83 -5.69 11.68
CA TYR A 99 -1.91 -6.77 11.36
C TYR A 99 -0.61 -6.25 10.79
N ARG A 100 0.49 -6.95 11.11
CA ARG A 100 1.85 -6.58 10.69
C ARG A 100 1.94 -6.42 9.17
N GLN A 101 1.25 -7.26 8.42
CA GLN A 101 1.28 -7.30 6.96
C GLN A 101 0.60 -6.09 6.31
N LEU A 102 -0.25 -5.37 7.04
CA LEU A 102 -0.81 -4.08 6.60
C LEU A 102 0.05 -2.89 7.02
N LEU A 103 0.72 -2.99 8.16
CA LEU A 103 1.40 -1.85 8.80
C LEU A 103 2.91 -1.81 8.53
N GLN A 104 3.54 -2.95 8.28
CA GLN A 104 4.97 -3.04 7.98
C GLN A 104 5.20 -2.82 6.48
N VAL A 105 5.42 -1.55 6.11
CA VAL A 105 5.72 -1.14 4.74
C VAL A 105 7.23 -0.94 4.53
N PRO A 106 7.74 -1.05 3.28
CA PRO A 106 9.12 -0.72 2.98
C PRO A 106 9.38 0.79 3.18
N LEU A 107 10.60 1.12 3.57
CA LEU A 107 11.11 2.49 3.58
C LEU A 107 12.59 2.43 3.18
N VAL A 108 12.89 2.90 1.97
CA VAL A 108 14.26 2.98 1.45
C VAL A 108 14.54 4.42 1.08
N LEU A 109 15.63 4.97 1.61
CA LEU A 109 16.12 6.29 1.30
C LEU A 109 17.56 6.19 0.78
N CYS A 110 17.83 6.80 -0.36
CA CYS A 110 19.19 6.99 -0.87
C CYS A 110 19.37 8.41 -1.42
N GLY A 111 20.63 8.85 -1.51
CA GLY A 111 20.99 10.18 -1.97
C GLY A 111 22.29 10.68 -1.32
N PRO A 112 22.68 11.94 -1.61
CA PRO A 112 23.91 12.53 -1.09
C PRO A 112 24.04 12.42 0.43
N GLY A 113 25.16 11.88 0.91
CA GLY A 113 25.46 11.79 2.34
C GLY A 113 24.66 10.75 3.14
N ILE A 114 23.83 9.93 2.49
CA ILE A 114 23.12 8.82 3.13
C ILE A 114 23.98 7.53 3.03
N PRO A 115 24.46 6.95 4.14
CA PRO A 115 25.25 5.72 4.10
C PRO A 115 24.42 4.52 3.63
N ALA A 116 24.98 3.71 2.72
CA ALA A 116 24.34 2.48 2.27
C ALA A 116 24.27 1.42 3.39
N GLY A 117 23.26 0.55 3.34
CA GLY A 117 23.16 -0.64 4.21
C GLY A 117 22.87 -0.36 5.68
N THR A 118 22.42 0.85 6.02
CA THR A 118 22.06 1.19 7.41
C THR A 118 20.56 0.95 7.64
N SER A 119 20.21 0.37 8.78
CA SER A 119 18.83 0.23 9.27
C SER A 119 18.68 0.96 10.60
N LEU A 120 17.47 1.47 10.87
CA LEU A 120 17.09 2.02 12.18
C LEU A 120 16.84 0.92 13.21
#